data_AF-A0A957JJZ6-F1
#
_entry.id   AF-A0A957JJZ6-F1
#
_cell.length_a   1.000
_cell.length_b   1.000
_cell.length_c   1.000
_cell.angle_alpha   90.00
_cell.angle_beta   90.00
_cell.angle_gamma   90.00
#
_symmetry.space_group_name_H-M   'P 1'
#
loop_
_entity.id
_entity.type
_entity.pdbx_description
1 polymer ?
#
loop_
_entity_poly.entity_id
_entity_poly.type
_entity_poly.pdbx_seq_one_letter_code
_entity_poly.pdbx_strand_id
1 'polypeptide(L)'
;MLPVYEEAGLLATPGLAAWPPDGLIFCANSAKVEHMSDEWIRASEIAEYVYCRRAWWLRRVGGRASRNLRQMAAGTAFHEAHGQLVQRARQARNLVYVLLALALAFILVWVIRVV
;
A
#
# COMPACT_ATOMS: atom_id res chain seq x y z
N MET A 1 9.90 -8.71 -38.15
CA MET A 1 9.13 -8.21 -39.32
C MET A 1 7.75 -7.79 -38.81
N LEU A 2 7.48 -6.48 -38.79
CA LEU A 2 6.23 -5.80 -38.41
C LEU A 2 5.13 -6.03 -39.48
N PRO A 3 3.89 -5.50 -39.38
CA PRO A 3 3.00 -5.19 -38.24
C PRO A 3 1.56 -5.76 -38.44
N VAL A 4 0.74 -5.83 -37.38
CA VAL A 4 -0.72 -6.15 -37.45
C VAL A 4 -1.48 -5.09 -36.65
N TYR A 5 -1.58 -3.87 -37.17
CA TYR A 5 -2.47 -2.84 -36.59
C TYR A 5 -3.09 -1.89 -37.63
N GLU A 6 -3.20 -2.30 -38.89
CA GLU A 6 -3.81 -1.48 -39.95
C GLU A 6 -4.95 -2.29 -40.57
N GLU A 7 -6.19 -1.97 -40.19
CA GLU A 7 -7.46 -2.20 -40.94
C GLU A 7 -8.64 -2.30 -39.95
N ALA A 8 -9.10 -1.17 -39.42
CA ALA A 8 -10.51 -0.97 -39.05
C ALA A 8 -10.75 0.51 -38.79
N GLY A 9 -10.80 1.27 -39.89
CA GLY A 9 -11.20 2.66 -39.88
C GLY A 9 -12.60 2.86 -39.27
N LEU A 10 -12.67 3.87 -38.42
CA LEU A 10 -13.51 5.05 -38.70
C LEU A 10 -15.01 4.80 -38.93
N LEU A 11 -15.80 4.57 -37.88
CA LEU A 11 -17.22 5.03 -37.81
C LEU A 11 -17.67 5.22 -36.34
N ALA A 12 -17.94 6.48 -35.97
CA ALA A 12 -18.96 6.97 -35.06
C ALA A 12 -19.30 6.22 -33.74
N THR A 13 -19.07 6.89 -32.60
CA THR A 13 -19.98 6.81 -31.44
C THR A 13 -21.33 7.43 -31.85
N PRO A 14 -22.48 6.75 -31.60
CA PRO A 14 -23.15 6.94 -30.31
C PRO A 14 -23.90 5.69 -29.80
N GLY A 15 -23.93 5.50 -28.48
CA GLY A 15 -24.92 4.65 -27.83
C GLY A 15 -24.63 3.14 -27.82
N LEU A 16 -23.88 2.70 -26.81
CA LEU A 16 -23.89 1.29 -26.36
C LEU A 16 -24.34 1.25 -24.90
N ALA A 17 -25.65 1.43 -24.73
CA ALA A 17 -26.40 0.84 -23.63
C ALA A 17 -26.64 -0.63 -23.99
N ALA A 18 -25.73 -1.51 -23.58
CA ALA A 18 -25.94 -2.96 -23.61
C ALA A 18 -25.01 -3.63 -22.60
N TRP A 19 -25.29 -3.42 -21.31
CA TRP A 19 -24.68 -4.19 -20.22
C TRP A 19 -25.36 -5.57 -20.13
N PRO A 20 -24.60 -6.66 -19.89
CA PRO A 20 -25.17 -8.00 -19.67
C PRO A 20 -25.98 -8.06 -18.37
N PRO A 21 -27.07 -8.86 -18.31
CA PRO A 21 -28.09 -8.80 -17.25
C PRO A 21 -27.70 -9.43 -15.90
N ASP A 22 -26.56 -10.11 -15.78
CA ASP A 22 -26.13 -10.79 -14.57
C ASP A 22 -24.93 -10.09 -13.91
N GLY A 23 -25.14 -8.83 -13.53
CA GLY A 23 -24.17 -7.93 -12.87
C GLY A 23 -23.67 -8.35 -11.48
N LEU A 24 -23.85 -9.61 -11.07
CA LEU A 24 -23.47 -10.08 -9.73
C LEU A 24 -21.97 -10.32 -9.57
N ILE A 25 -21.25 -10.65 -10.64
CA ILE A 25 -19.78 -10.89 -10.57
C ILE A 25 -18.99 -9.57 -10.65
N PHE A 26 -19.52 -8.56 -11.36
CA PHE A 26 -18.82 -7.28 -11.53
C PHE A 26 -18.84 -6.45 -10.24
N CYS A 27 -19.97 -6.37 -9.51
CA CYS A 27 -20.09 -5.53 -8.31
C CYS A 27 -19.15 -5.93 -7.16
N ALA A 28 -18.81 -7.21 -7.01
CA ALA A 28 -17.84 -7.64 -5.98
C ALA A 28 -16.40 -7.18 -6.30
N ASN A 29 -16.10 -6.91 -7.58
CA ASN A 29 -14.78 -6.52 -8.03
C ASN A 29 -14.66 -5.00 -8.26
N SER A 30 -15.75 -4.31 -8.61
CA SER A 30 -15.79 -2.85 -8.85
C SER A 30 -15.58 -2.02 -7.58
N ALA A 31 -16.02 -2.50 -6.41
CA ALA A 31 -15.80 -1.80 -5.13
C ALA A 31 -14.31 -1.76 -4.73
N LYS A 32 -13.44 -2.62 -5.31
CA LYS A 32 -12.00 -2.60 -5.07
C LYS A 32 -11.21 -1.82 -6.12
N VAL A 33 -11.87 -1.44 -7.21
CA VAL A 33 -11.39 -0.43 -8.16
C VAL A 33 -11.90 0.95 -7.71
N GLU A 34 -11.92 1.18 -6.39
CA GLU A 34 -12.02 2.53 -5.85
C GLU A 34 -10.85 3.32 -6.43
N HIS A 35 -11.23 4.30 -7.24
CA HIS A 35 -10.44 5.41 -7.75
C HIS A 35 -9.16 5.61 -6.92
N MET A 36 -8.05 5.09 -7.42
CA MET A 36 -6.74 5.42 -6.88
C MET A 36 -6.63 6.95 -6.98
N SER A 37 -6.72 7.65 -5.84
CA SER A 37 -6.84 9.11 -5.80
C SER A 37 -5.79 9.74 -6.71
N ASP A 38 -6.21 10.48 -7.75
CA ASP A 38 -5.28 11.16 -8.67
C ASP A 38 -4.48 12.28 -8.03
N GLU A 39 -4.84 12.62 -6.80
CA GLU A 39 -4.15 13.62 -5.99
C GLU A 39 -2.97 13.05 -5.19
N TRP A 40 -2.99 11.77 -4.80
CA TRP A 40 -1.98 11.19 -3.88
C TRP A 40 -1.42 9.86 -4.38
N ILE A 41 -0.09 9.72 -4.31
CA ILE A 41 0.63 8.47 -4.60
C ILE A 41 0.89 7.72 -3.29
N ARG A 42 0.41 6.47 -3.20
CA ARG A 42 0.66 5.62 -2.02
C ARG A 42 2.09 5.09 -2.00
N ALA A 43 2.64 4.85 -0.81
CA ALA A 43 3.94 4.18 -0.66
C ALA A 43 4.01 2.82 -1.39
N SER A 44 2.91 2.06 -1.38
CA SER A 44 2.80 0.80 -2.12
C SER A 44 2.89 0.99 -3.64
N GLU A 45 2.45 2.14 -4.16
CA GLU A 45 2.57 2.45 -5.58
C GLU A 45 4.00 2.78 -5.97
N ILE A 46 4.71 3.52 -5.13
CA ILE A 46 6.13 3.82 -5.32
C ILE A 46 6.94 2.51 -5.31
N ALA A 47 6.69 1.64 -4.34
CA ALA A 47 7.34 0.33 -4.27
C ALA A 47 7.06 -0.51 -5.52
N GLU A 48 5.81 -0.52 -6.01
CA GLU A 48 5.46 -1.23 -7.24
C GLU A 48 6.13 -0.63 -8.48
N TYR A 49 6.27 0.70 -8.56
CA TYR A 49 6.99 1.36 -9.66
C TYR A 49 8.48 1.01 -9.66
N VAL A 50 9.13 1.03 -8.48
CA VAL A 50 10.53 0.65 -8.30
C VAL A 50 10.75 -0.82 -8.66
N TYR A 51 9.83 -1.71 -8.26
CA TYR A 51 9.89 -3.13 -8.61
C TYR A 51 9.64 -3.37 -10.10
N CYS A 52 8.54 -2.84 -10.64
CA CYS A 52 8.17 -2.96 -12.04
C CYS A 52 7.28 -1.80 -12.51
N ARG A 53 7.88 -0.85 -13.23
CA ARG A 53 7.18 0.29 -13.85
C ARG A 53 5.97 -0.11 -14.69
N ARG A 54 6.05 -1.22 -15.44
CA ARG A 54 4.94 -1.70 -16.28
C ARG A 54 3.78 -2.21 -15.44
N ALA A 55 4.05 -2.94 -14.35
CA ALA A 55 2.99 -3.38 -13.44
C ALA A 55 2.28 -2.16 -12.83
N TRP A 56 3.06 -1.17 -12.37
CA TRP A 56 2.51 0.07 -11.87
C TRP A 56 1.62 0.78 -12.90
N TRP A 57 2.08 0.93 -14.15
CA TRP A 57 1.29 1.58 -15.21
C TRP A 57 0.01 0.80 -15.52
N LEU A 58 0.10 -0.53 -15.62
CA LEU A 58 -1.07 -1.39 -15.87
C LEU A 58 -2.11 -1.25 -14.76
N ARG A 59 -1.67 -1.08 -13.51
CA ARG A 59 -2.55 -0.99 -12.35
C ARG A 59 -3.06 0.43 -12.09
N ARG A 60 -2.28 1.48 -12.41
CA ARG A 60 -2.65 2.90 -12.28
C ARG A 60 -3.45 3.43 -13.47
N VAL A 61 -2.89 3.28 -14.67
CA VAL A 61 -3.44 3.85 -15.91
C VAL A 61 -4.29 2.81 -16.63
N GLY A 62 -3.86 1.55 -16.64
CA GLY A 62 -4.55 0.48 -17.35
C GLY A 62 -5.71 -0.18 -16.60
N GLY A 63 -5.97 0.19 -15.34
CA GLY A 63 -7.04 -0.37 -14.50
C GLY A 63 -6.95 -1.89 -14.26
N ARG A 64 -5.80 -2.54 -14.52
CA ARG A 64 -5.64 -3.98 -14.38
C ARG A 64 -5.14 -4.36 -12.99
N ALA A 65 -5.92 -5.19 -12.29
CA ALA A 65 -5.52 -5.74 -11.00
C ALA A 65 -4.35 -6.73 -11.12
N SER A 66 -3.52 -6.80 -10.08
CA SER A 66 -2.46 -7.81 -9.98
C SER A 66 -3.05 -9.21 -9.88
N ARG A 67 -2.51 -10.14 -10.67
CA ARG A 67 -2.82 -11.58 -10.55
C ARG A 67 -2.01 -12.25 -9.44
N ASN A 68 -1.01 -11.58 -8.87
CA ASN A 68 -0.10 -12.14 -7.88
C ASN A 68 -0.61 -11.98 -6.44
N LEU A 69 -1.89 -12.29 -6.22
CA LEU A 69 -2.57 -12.04 -4.94
C LEU A 69 -1.95 -12.83 -3.78
N ARG A 70 -1.47 -14.04 -4.04
CA ARG A 70 -0.86 -14.89 -3.00
C ARG A 70 0.43 -14.30 -2.44
N GLN A 71 1.35 -13.84 -3.30
CA GLN A 71 2.59 -13.24 -2.82
C GLN A 71 2.34 -11.88 -2.17
N MET A 72 1.36 -11.10 -2.66
CA MET A 72 0.96 -9.86 -2.02
C MET A 72 0.42 -10.11 -0.60
N ALA A 73 -0.47 -11.08 -0.43
CA ALA A 73 -1.00 -11.45 0.89
C ALA A 73 0.11 -11.93 1.84
N ALA A 74 1.05 -12.75 1.34
CA ALA A 74 2.21 -13.19 2.12
C ALA A 74 3.09 -12.00 2.55
N GLY A 75 3.34 -11.04 1.65
CA GLY A 75 4.06 -9.81 1.96
C GLY A 75 3.37 -8.95 3.01
N THR A 76 2.04 -8.80 2.90
CA THR A 76 1.23 -8.07 3.90
C THR A 76 1.32 -8.73 5.27
N ALA A 77 1.13 -10.05 5.35
CA ALA A 77 1.24 -10.79 6.62
C ALA A 77 2.63 -10.67 7.24
N PHE A 78 3.69 -10.73 6.42
CA PHE A 78 5.06 -10.51 6.89
C PHE A 78 5.27 -9.10 7.45
N HIS A 79 4.77 -8.06 6.76
CA HIS A 79 4.88 -6.68 7.23
C HIS A 79 4.09 -6.43 8.52
N GLU A 80 2.92 -7.05 8.67
CA GLU A 80 2.13 -6.97 9.91
C GLU A 80 2.88 -7.61 11.08
N ALA A 81 3.42 -8.83 10.89
CA ALA A 81 4.21 -9.51 11.91
C ALA A 81 5.46 -8.71 12.30
N HIS A 82 6.18 -8.16 11.31
CA HIS A 82 7.33 -7.31 11.55
C HIS A 82 6.94 -6.01 12.29
N GLY A 83 5.81 -5.40 11.93
CA GLY A 83 5.28 -4.21 12.58
C GLY A 83 5.02 -4.41 14.08
N GLN A 84 4.52 -5.59 14.46
CA GLN A 84 4.33 -5.95 15.87
C GLN A 84 5.66 -6.01 16.63
N LEU A 85 6.71 -6.59 16.02
CA LEU A 85 8.05 -6.64 16.62
C LEU A 85 8.63 -5.24 16.81
N VAL A 86 8.52 -4.38 15.79
CA VAL A 86 8.96 -2.98 15.86
C VAL A 86 8.21 -2.22 16.97
N GLN A 87 6.91 -2.45 17.12
CA GLN A 87 6.11 -1.80 18.16
C GLN A 87 6.60 -2.20 19.57
N ARG A 88 6.85 -3.49 19.80
CA ARG A 88 7.41 -3.99 21.08
C ARG A 88 8.79 -3.40 21.35
N ALA A 89 9.66 -3.34 20.34
CA ALA A 89 10.98 -2.74 20.47
C ALA A 89 10.90 -1.25 20.82
N ARG A 90 9.96 -0.50 20.22
CA ARG A 90 9.71 0.90 20.57
C ARG A 90 9.23 1.06 22.01
N GLN A 91 8.31 0.22 22.47
CA GLN A 91 7.83 0.23 23.86
C GLN A 91 8.96 -0.06 24.84
N ALA A 92 9.75 -1.11 24.59
CA ALA A 92 10.91 -1.44 25.42
C ALA A 92 11.92 -0.30 25.47
N ARG A 93 12.23 0.32 24.33
CA ARG A 93 13.12 1.49 24.26
C ARG A 93 12.59 2.68 25.06
N ASN A 94 11.29 2.95 24.97
CA ASN A 94 10.68 4.04 25.73
C ASN A 94 10.73 3.75 27.24
N LEU A 95 10.52 2.51 27.68
CA LEU A 95 10.67 2.11 29.08
C LEU A 95 12.10 2.35 29.58
N VAL A 96 13.12 2.01 28.78
CA VAL A 96 14.52 2.29 29.12
C VAL A 96 14.75 3.79 29.33
N TYR A 97 14.24 4.65 28.45
CA TYR A 97 14.40 6.09 28.62
C TYR A 97 13.70 6.64 29.86
N VAL A 98 12.50 6.14 30.19
CA VAL A 98 11.79 6.52 31.42
C VAL A 98 12.58 6.09 32.67
N LEU A 99 13.03 4.84 32.71
CA LEU A 99 13.82 4.33 33.84
C LEU A 99 15.14 5.09 34.00
N LEU A 100 15.82 5.40 32.88
CA LEU A 100 17.04 6.20 32.88
C LEU A 100 16.77 7.61 33.44
N ALA A 101 15.70 8.28 32.99
CA ALA A 101 15.33 9.60 33.48
C ALA A 101 15.02 9.59 34.99
N LEU A 102 14.31 8.58 35.47
CA LEU A 102 14.03 8.40 36.90
C LEU A 102 15.33 8.18 37.69
N ALA A 103 16.22 7.31 37.23
CA ALA A 103 17.50 7.06 37.89
C ALA A 103 18.34 8.34 38.00
N LEU A 104 18.43 9.12 36.92
CA LEU A 104 19.12 10.41 36.91
C LEU A 104 18.47 11.41 37.88
N ALA A 105 17.15 11.49 37.93
CA ALA A 105 16.44 12.35 38.87
C ALA A 105 16.68 11.95 40.33
N PHE A 106 16.67 10.65 40.64
CA PHE A 106 16.99 10.15 41.98
C PHE A 106 18.42 10.49 42.39
N ILE A 107 19.41 10.28 41.51
CA ILE A 107 20.81 10.64 41.76
C ILE A 107 20.91 12.13 42.03
N LEU A 108 20.27 12.96 41.22
CA LEU A 108 20.28 14.41 41.39
C LEU A 108 19.72 14.84 42.76
N VAL A 109 18.56 14.32 43.15
CA VAL A 109 17.94 14.60 44.45
C VAL A 109 18.82 14.12 45.61
N TRP A 110 19.45 12.95 45.47
CA TRP A 110 20.35 12.41 46.48
C TRP A 110 21.59 13.30 46.65
N VAL A 111 22.23 13.73 45.56
CA VAL A 111 23.38 14.64 45.62
C VAL A 111 23.02 15.95 46.30
N ILE A 112 21.88 16.55 45.93
CA ILE A 112 21.41 17.82 46.54
C ILE A 112 21.12 17.67 48.04
N ARG A 113 20.75 16.46 48.51
CA ARG A 113 20.45 16.20 49.93
C ARG A 113 21.69 15.91 50.76
N VAL A 114 22.76 15.44 50.14
CA VAL A 114 24.01 15.00 50.80
C VAL A 114 25.03 16.11 50.90
N VAL A 115 25.06 17.01 49.91
CA VAL A 115 25.90 18.23 49.88
C VAL A 115 25.24 19.32 50.71
#